data_AF-A0A2T4VRS6-F1
#
_entry.id   AF-A0A2T4VRS6-F1
#
_cell.length_a   1.000
_cell.length_b   1.000
_cell.length_c   1.000
_cell.angle_alpha   90.00
_cell.angle_beta   90.00
_cell.angle_gamma   90.00
#
_symmetry.space_group_name_H-M   'P 1'
#
loop_
_entity.id
_entity.type
_entity.pdbx_description
1 polymer ?
#
loop_
_entity_poly.entity_id
_entity_poly.type
_entity_poly.pdbx_seq_one_letter_code
_entity_poly.pdbx_strand_id
1 'polypeptide(L)'
;MDGRRALLVVDLEGVAGVDSVAALISGTAEYERARVLMTAEVNAAVEGLLAAGFQRVRVSDSHLSGSGESNLVLEALHPAAEPCFLEEDAYAPRFFEDVQAVACVGMHASAGTAGFGAHTVDVLGAWACAGRELSEADLVLALAAEAGVPGVFVSGDDVLEARLGGRVGYVRTKVALSVTQAYSRAPEAVLPELTRAAALPGQKVEPLPDAPLVLTFKSGHQAALAAEAGARRVDRYRVEVEGRTFRERYTRALRAASAASAVLADAVADIPGSPAFTRDASALFLLPGPPAHLASPRPEVVDRALRAFLSLTEGPDDEARALRALTLHMLEGHAPGSFSRRELGPTLEAAVAALAEVPLELPAGLPPDVGMARVDAWYVRRERGLPHALLGPYVLRAYLEHLDGEGHGLYAWLLGEMAATCGLDVRLSIPERAFRDAERLVDLYWLTHLYLLDTRYLRLPPSDPGAAAWTEELLVATPWVVEQGNVDLAAELLFCLQCAGEAGGGAHAVLLSLLAEHQGPEGDLGDAHATAGALLAFSGAEERQLFPR
;
A
#
# COMPACT_ATOMS: atom_id res chain seq x y z
N MET A 1 -25.08 35.69 -27.08
CA MET A 1 -24.07 34.70 -27.49
C MET A 1 -23.10 34.64 -26.34
N ASP A 2 -23.07 33.53 -25.61
CA ASP A 2 -22.16 33.37 -24.47
C ASP A 2 -20.72 33.41 -25.00
N GLY A 3 -19.80 34.07 -24.30
CA GLY A 3 -18.42 34.30 -24.73
C GLY A 3 -17.63 33.01 -24.98
N ARG A 4 -16.53 33.08 -25.74
CA ARG A 4 -15.63 31.91 -25.90
C ARG A 4 -15.10 31.47 -24.53
N ARG A 5 -15.23 30.19 -24.21
CA ARG A 5 -14.83 29.59 -22.92
C ARG A 5 -13.80 28.49 -23.14
N ALA A 6 -12.76 28.48 -22.31
CA ALA A 6 -11.80 27.39 -22.21
C ALA A 6 -12.03 26.59 -20.93
N LEU A 7 -11.65 25.31 -20.93
CA LEU A 7 -11.51 24.48 -19.73
C LEU A 7 -10.03 24.43 -19.35
N LEU A 8 -9.72 24.68 -18.08
CA LEU A 8 -8.41 24.50 -17.47
C LEU A 8 -8.57 23.47 -16.36
N VAL A 9 -8.00 22.28 -16.54
CA VAL A 9 -7.92 21.26 -15.48
C VAL A 9 -6.63 21.46 -14.72
N VAL A 10 -6.69 21.50 -13.40
CA VAL A 10 -5.55 21.87 -12.57
C VAL A 10 -5.32 20.88 -11.46
N ASP A 11 -4.06 20.56 -11.26
CA ASP A 11 -3.60 19.56 -10.31
C ASP A 11 -2.35 20.08 -9.58
N LEU A 12 -1.93 19.46 -8.48
CA LEU A 12 -0.95 20.05 -7.56
C LEU A 12 0.46 19.47 -7.75
N GLU A 13 0.54 18.18 -8.02
CA GLU A 13 1.74 17.35 -8.08
C GLU A 13 2.76 17.89 -9.07
N GLY A 14 2.31 18.44 -10.20
CA GLY A 14 3.13 18.97 -11.27
C GLY A 14 3.44 20.47 -11.16
N VAL A 15 2.97 21.19 -10.14
CA VAL A 15 3.21 22.64 -9.99
C VAL A 15 4.67 22.94 -9.66
N ALA A 16 5.26 23.99 -10.25
CA ALA A 16 6.61 24.42 -9.91
C ALA A 16 6.70 24.87 -8.44
N GLY A 17 7.67 24.32 -7.71
CA GLY A 17 7.93 24.56 -6.29
C GLY A 17 7.25 23.56 -5.35
N VAL A 18 6.52 22.58 -5.91
CA VAL A 18 5.95 21.44 -5.18
C VAL A 18 6.86 20.22 -5.41
N ASP A 19 7.64 19.81 -4.42
CA ASP A 19 8.65 18.75 -4.60
C ASP A 19 8.75 17.78 -3.40
N SER A 20 7.76 17.82 -2.51
CA SER A 20 7.61 16.91 -1.38
C SER A 20 6.19 16.38 -1.27
N VAL A 21 6.02 15.16 -0.75
CA VAL A 21 4.68 14.57 -0.52
C VAL A 21 3.87 15.39 0.49
N ALA A 22 4.52 15.99 1.48
CA ALA A 22 3.85 16.89 2.44
C ALA A 22 3.13 18.06 1.74
N ALA A 23 3.69 18.58 0.64
CA ALA A 23 3.08 19.65 -0.13
C ALA A 23 1.76 19.25 -0.84
N LEU A 24 1.46 17.95 -0.92
CA LEU A 24 0.26 17.37 -1.54
C LEU A 24 -0.85 17.07 -0.53
N ILE A 25 -0.64 17.36 0.76
CA ILE A 25 -1.52 16.92 1.84
C ILE A 25 -1.98 18.13 2.61
N SER A 26 -3.30 18.30 2.73
CA SER A 26 -3.88 19.40 3.50
C SER A 26 -3.42 19.38 4.97
N GLY A 27 -3.31 20.57 5.56
CA GLY A 27 -2.88 20.73 6.96
C GLY A 27 -1.37 20.84 7.18
N THR A 28 -0.55 20.70 6.14
CA THR A 28 0.91 20.96 6.22
C THR A 28 1.26 22.40 5.82
N ALA A 29 2.41 22.89 6.28
CA ALA A 29 2.90 24.23 5.90
C ALA A 29 3.32 24.26 4.42
N GLU A 30 3.86 23.16 3.93
CA GLU A 30 4.25 22.95 2.54
C GLU A 30 3.03 23.02 1.60
N TYR A 31 1.91 22.45 2.01
CA TYR A 31 0.66 22.49 1.23
C TYR A 31 0.09 23.90 1.13
N GLU A 32 0.07 24.68 2.21
CA GLU A 32 -0.39 26.09 2.13
C GLU A 32 0.47 26.92 1.17
N ARG A 33 1.78 26.63 1.10
CA ARG A 33 2.65 27.24 0.07
C ARG A 33 2.31 26.71 -1.33
N ALA A 34 2.06 25.42 -1.47
CA ALA A 34 1.72 24.78 -2.74
C ALA A 34 0.45 25.38 -3.37
N ARG A 35 -0.59 25.65 -2.58
CA ARG A 35 -1.83 26.31 -3.03
C ARG A 35 -1.60 27.68 -3.65
N VAL A 36 -0.73 28.48 -3.06
CA VAL A 36 -0.35 29.80 -3.58
C VAL A 36 0.36 29.67 -4.93
N LEU A 37 1.29 28.70 -5.04
CA LEU A 37 2.02 28.42 -6.27
C LEU A 37 1.09 27.91 -7.38
N MET A 38 0.21 26.98 -7.06
CA MET A 38 -0.82 26.45 -7.96
C MET A 38 -1.70 27.58 -8.50
N THR A 39 -2.20 28.45 -7.61
CA THR A 39 -3.03 29.60 -8.00
C THR A 39 -2.29 30.56 -8.92
N ALA A 40 -0.98 30.76 -8.71
CA ALA A 40 -0.16 31.59 -9.60
C ALA A 40 -0.02 30.97 -11.00
N GLU A 41 0.21 29.65 -11.11
CA GLU A 41 0.26 28.95 -12.40
C GLU A 41 -1.09 28.98 -13.13
N VAL A 42 -2.20 28.79 -12.39
CA VAL A 42 -3.56 28.95 -12.92
C VAL A 42 -3.75 30.34 -13.52
N ASN A 43 -3.38 31.39 -12.77
CA ASN A 43 -3.51 32.77 -13.24
C ASN A 43 -2.68 33.02 -14.50
N ALA A 44 -1.45 32.53 -14.57
CA ALA A 44 -0.60 32.66 -15.74
C ALA A 44 -1.20 31.98 -16.99
N ALA A 45 -1.79 30.79 -16.83
CA ALA A 45 -2.49 30.10 -17.90
C ALA A 45 -3.77 30.84 -18.32
N VAL A 46 -4.54 31.39 -17.38
CA VAL A 46 -5.73 32.20 -17.66
C VAL A 46 -5.36 33.43 -18.49
N GLU A 47 -4.30 34.16 -18.13
CA GLU A 47 -3.82 35.31 -18.90
C GLU A 47 -3.50 34.95 -20.36
N GLY A 48 -2.84 33.81 -20.59
CA GLY A 48 -2.53 33.33 -21.93
C GLY A 48 -3.79 32.97 -22.74
N LEU A 49 -4.75 32.30 -22.12
CA LEU A 49 -6.04 31.98 -22.75
C LEU A 49 -6.81 33.26 -23.12
N LEU A 50 -6.82 34.27 -22.26
CA LEU A 50 -7.43 35.57 -22.58
C LEU A 50 -6.73 36.25 -23.75
N ALA A 51 -5.40 36.19 -23.83
CA ALA A 51 -4.63 36.69 -24.96
C ALA A 51 -4.96 35.95 -26.28
N ALA A 52 -5.35 34.67 -26.21
CA ALA A 52 -5.85 33.89 -27.34
C ALA A 52 -7.33 34.19 -27.72
N GLY A 53 -7.99 35.11 -27.00
CA GLY A 53 -9.34 35.58 -27.30
C GLY A 53 -10.46 34.78 -26.62
N PHE A 54 -10.14 33.95 -25.63
CA PHE A 54 -11.14 33.45 -24.68
C PHE A 54 -11.61 34.58 -23.76
N GLN A 55 -12.85 34.50 -23.27
CA GLN A 55 -13.45 35.52 -22.41
C GLN A 55 -13.65 35.04 -20.98
N ARG A 56 -13.78 33.72 -20.80
CA ARG A 56 -13.99 33.04 -19.52
C ARG A 56 -13.19 31.75 -19.51
N VAL A 57 -12.68 31.36 -18.34
CA VAL A 57 -11.92 30.12 -18.18
C VAL A 57 -12.55 29.33 -17.05
N ARG A 58 -13.16 28.18 -17.39
CA ARG A 58 -13.64 27.22 -16.39
C ARG A 58 -12.43 26.53 -15.79
N VAL A 59 -12.23 26.60 -14.48
CA VAL A 59 -11.10 25.97 -13.80
C VAL A 59 -11.61 24.79 -12.99
N SER A 60 -11.21 23.57 -13.35
CA SER A 60 -11.55 22.36 -12.60
C SER A 60 -10.37 21.94 -11.74
N ASP A 61 -10.53 22.01 -10.43
CA ASP A 61 -9.53 21.59 -9.45
C ASP A 61 -9.65 20.08 -9.23
N SER A 62 -8.61 19.31 -9.61
CA SER A 62 -8.62 17.85 -9.55
C SER A 62 -7.85 17.24 -8.40
N HIS A 63 -7.11 18.03 -7.63
CA HIS A 63 -6.28 17.50 -6.58
C HIS A 63 -7.09 17.18 -5.31
N LEU A 64 -7.04 15.93 -4.83
CA LEU A 64 -7.77 15.48 -3.63
C LEU A 64 -6.88 15.57 -2.38
N SER A 65 -6.72 16.78 -1.81
CA SER A 65 -5.82 17.03 -0.67
C SER A 65 -6.27 16.49 0.68
N GLY A 66 -7.46 15.87 0.74
CA GLY A 66 -8.09 15.37 1.97
C GLY A 66 -8.88 16.42 2.77
N SER A 67 -8.94 17.68 2.29
CA SER A 67 -9.68 18.76 2.96
C SER A 67 -11.17 18.82 2.62
N GLY A 68 -11.57 18.25 1.46
CA GLY A 68 -12.91 18.45 0.89
C GLY A 68 -13.15 19.87 0.36
N GLU A 69 -12.11 20.71 0.30
CA GLU A 69 -12.17 22.09 -0.17
C GLU A 69 -11.31 22.32 -1.41
N SER A 70 -11.54 23.43 -2.11
CA SER A 70 -10.71 23.87 -3.24
C SER A 70 -9.28 24.17 -2.79
N ASN A 71 -8.31 23.65 -3.55
CA ASN A 71 -6.89 23.93 -3.38
C ASN A 71 -6.54 25.35 -3.86
N LEU A 72 -7.32 25.90 -4.80
CA LEU A 72 -7.16 27.30 -5.27
C LEU A 72 -7.41 28.34 -4.16
N VAL A 73 -6.59 29.39 -4.14
CA VAL A 73 -6.77 30.57 -3.29
C VAL A 73 -7.71 31.55 -3.99
N LEU A 74 -9.00 31.48 -3.67
CA LEU A 74 -10.06 32.20 -4.38
C LEU A 74 -9.87 33.72 -4.40
N GLU A 75 -9.32 34.31 -3.33
CA GLU A 75 -9.06 35.74 -3.21
C GLU A 75 -7.95 36.23 -4.14
N ALA A 76 -7.06 35.33 -4.56
CA ALA A 76 -5.94 35.60 -5.45
C ALA A 76 -6.21 35.13 -6.89
N LEU A 77 -7.34 34.47 -7.15
CA LEU A 77 -7.66 33.89 -8.44
C LEU A 77 -8.04 34.97 -9.46
N HIS A 78 -7.60 34.81 -10.71
CA HIS A 78 -7.85 35.76 -11.78
C HIS A 78 -9.37 35.96 -12.01
N PRO A 79 -9.90 37.19 -12.15
CA PRO A 79 -11.35 37.44 -12.23
C PRO A 79 -12.11 36.78 -13.40
N ALA A 80 -11.39 36.35 -14.43
CA ALA A 80 -11.94 35.61 -15.58
C ALA A 80 -12.00 34.08 -15.36
N ALA A 81 -11.43 33.58 -14.26
CA ALA A 81 -11.49 32.19 -13.86
C ALA A 81 -12.83 31.90 -13.17
N GLU A 82 -13.48 30.81 -13.58
CA GLU A 82 -14.73 30.29 -13.05
C GLU A 82 -14.39 28.96 -12.35
N PRO A 83 -14.01 28.97 -11.06
CA PRO A 83 -13.64 27.75 -10.34
C PRO A 83 -14.84 26.82 -10.23
N CYS A 84 -14.61 25.56 -10.57
CA CYS A 84 -15.57 24.47 -10.53
C CYS A 84 -14.97 23.38 -9.65
N PHE A 85 -15.54 23.21 -8.46
CA PHE A 85 -15.15 22.13 -7.56
C PHE A 85 -16.24 21.07 -7.56
N LEU A 86 -15.84 19.82 -7.82
CA LEU A 86 -16.66 18.64 -7.61
C LEU A 86 -15.81 17.60 -6.90
N GLU A 87 -16.15 17.36 -5.64
CA GLU A 87 -15.46 16.36 -4.81
C GLU A 87 -15.47 14.96 -5.46
N GLU A 88 -16.51 14.62 -6.22
CA GLU A 88 -16.69 13.25 -6.76
C GLU A 88 -16.11 13.01 -8.17
N ASP A 89 -15.89 14.05 -8.99
CA ASP A 89 -15.39 13.88 -10.38
C ASP A 89 -14.85 15.20 -10.97
N ALA A 90 -13.55 15.41 -10.87
CA ALA A 90 -12.89 16.59 -11.42
C ALA A 90 -12.82 16.62 -12.95
N TYR A 91 -13.10 15.50 -13.62
CA TYR A 91 -13.16 15.40 -15.08
C TYR A 91 -14.60 15.17 -15.56
N ALA A 92 -15.58 15.62 -14.77
CA ALA A 92 -16.98 15.41 -15.05
C ALA A 92 -17.33 15.79 -16.51
N PRO A 93 -18.08 14.95 -17.24
CA PRO A 93 -18.32 15.17 -18.66
C PRO A 93 -18.92 16.54 -19.03
N ARG A 94 -19.69 17.11 -18.10
CA ARG A 94 -20.28 18.46 -18.22
C ARG A 94 -19.24 19.59 -18.31
N PHE A 95 -18.02 19.38 -17.84
CA PHE A 95 -16.95 20.38 -17.93
C PHE A 95 -16.43 20.56 -19.36
N PHE A 96 -16.60 19.53 -20.20
CA PHE A 96 -16.25 19.57 -21.63
C PHE A 96 -17.38 20.13 -22.50
N GLU A 97 -18.53 20.48 -21.92
CA GLU A 97 -19.65 21.11 -22.62
C GLU A 97 -19.44 22.62 -22.71
N ASP A 98 -19.80 23.21 -23.86
CA ASP A 98 -19.71 24.64 -24.16
C ASP A 98 -18.30 25.28 -24.01
N VAL A 99 -17.25 24.47 -24.15
CA VAL A 99 -15.85 24.95 -24.20
C VAL A 99 -15.24 24.73 -25.59
N GLN A 100 -14.28 25.59 -25.97
CA GLN A 100 -13.64 25.52 -27.30
C GLN A 100 -12.18 25.07 -27.24
N ALA A 101 -11.62 24.88 -26.05
CA ALA A 101 -10.31 24.27 -25.85
C ALA A 101 -10.18 23.76 -24.41
N VAL A 102 -9.27 22.81 -24.19
CA VAL A 102 -8.84 22.34 -22.88
C VAL A 102 -7.33 22.56 -22.70
N ALA A 103 -6.92 22.95 -21.51
CA ALA A 103 -5.52 22.97 -21.08
C ALA A 103 -5.41 22.31 -19.71
N CYS A 104 -4.21 21.83 -19.36
CA CYS A 104 -3.95 21.22 -18.07
C CYS A 104 -2.72 21.87 -17.41
N VAL A 105 -2.80 22.15 -16.12
CA VAL A 105 -1.69 22.70 -15.33
C VAL A 105 -1.41 21.79 -14.15
N GLY A 106 -0.13 21.56 -13.88
CA GLY A 106 0.31 20.85 -12.69
C GLY A 106 0.03 19.35 -12.69
N MET A 107 -0.08 18.72 -13.86
CA MET A 107 -0.35 17.29 -13.98
C MET A 107 0.89 16.43 -13.67
N HIS A 108 0.67 15.16 -13.36
CA HIS A 108 1.74 14.18 -13.09
C HIS A 108 1.69 12.93 -13.99
N ALA A 109 2.77 12.13 -13.93
CA ALA A 109 2.88 10.87 -14.65
C ALA A 109 1.94 9.79 -14.06
N SER A 110 1.69 8.73 -14.83
CA SER A 110 0.81 7.63 -14.42
C SER A 110 1.42 6.79 -13.29
N ALA A 111 0.57 6.13 -12.51
CA ALA A 111 0.97 5.13 -11.53
C ALA A 111 1.95 4.10 -12.15
N GLY A 112 2.90 3.60 -11.36
CA GLY A 112 3.91 2.63 -11.82
C GLY A 112 5.11 3.27 -12.55
N THR A 113 5.19 4.60 -12.61
CA THR A 113 6.32 5.32 -13.18
C THR A 113 7.14 6.04 -12.11
N ALA A 114 8.33 6.53 -12.48
CA ALA A 114 9.22 7.27 -11.57
C ALA A 114 8.89 8.77 -11.46
N GLY A 115 7.77 9.23 -12.05
CA GLY A 115 7.37 10.63 -11.99
C GLY A 115 6.97 11.05 -10.58
N PHE A 116 7.16 12.33 -10.25
CA PHE A 116 6.84 12.83 -8.91
C PHE A 116 5.32 12.79 -8.67
N GLY A 117 4.90 12.21 -7.54
CA GLY A 117 3.48 12.03 -7.23
C GLY A 117 2.77 11.10 -8.22
N ALA A 118 3.47 10.21 -8.91
CA ALA A 118 2.89 9.39 -9.97
C ALA A 118 1.78 8.46 -9.47
N HIS A 119 0.54 8.77 -9.85
CA HIS A 119 -0.65 7.96 -9.58
C HIS A 119 -1.70 8.14 -10.70
N THR A 120 -2.90 7.58 -10.55
CA THR A 120 -4.01 7.82 -11.50
C THR A 120 -5.35 7.71 -10.80
N VAL A 121 -6.01 8.84 -10.60
CA VAL A 121 -7.24 9.06 -9.84
C VAL A 121 -7.05 8.85 -8.33
N ASP A 122 -6.41 7.75 -7.94
CA ASP A 122 -6.00 7.46 -6.57
C ASP A 122 -4.61 6.80 -6.54
N VAL A 123 -4.06 6.68 -5.33
CA VAL A 123 -2.74 6.06 -5.09
C VAL A 123 -2.79 4.52 -5.01
N LEU A 124 -3.96 3.91 -5.18
CA LEU A 124 -4.17 2.46 -5.01
C LEU A 124 -4.08 1.70 -6.33
N GLY A 125 -4.44 2.33 -7.44
CA GLY A 125 -4.58 1.65 -8.74
C GLY A 125 -3.79 2.27 -9.89
N ALA A 126 -3.29 1.43 -10.79
CA ALA A 126 -2.78 1.84 -12.10
C ALA A 126 -3.83 1.59 -13.18
N TRP A 127 -4.06 2.58 -14.05
CA TRP A 127 -5.04 2.50 -15.13
C TRP A 127 -4.35 2.30 -16.48
N ALA A 128 -4.91 1.43 -17.32
CA ALA A 128 -4.41 1.18 -18.66
C ALA A 128 -5.53 1.05 -19.71
N CYS A 129 -5.23 1.43 -20.94
CA CYS A 129 -6.07 1.17 -22.11
C CYS A 129 -5.20 0.55 -23.21
N ALA A 130 -5.63 -0.60 -23.74
CA ALA A 130 -4.89 -1.34 -24.77
C ALA A 130 -3.39 -1.56 -24.43
N GLY A 131 -3.10 -1.86 -23.16
CA GLY A 131 -1.74 -2.11 -22.66
C GLY A 131 -0.90 -0.85 -22.40
N ARG A 132 -1.43 0.36 -22.64
CA ARG A 132 -0.76 1.62 -22.32
C ARG A 132 -1.28 2.18 -21.00
N GLU A 133 -0.38 2.38 -20.04
CA GLU A 133 -0.66 3.13 -18.79
C GLU A 133 -1.15 4.53 -19.13
N LEU A 134 -2.14 5.00 -18.38
CA LEU A 134 -2.79 6.30 -18.57
C LEU A 134 -2.46 7.18 -17.37
N SER A 135 -2.00 8.41 -17.62
CA SER A 135 -2.04 9.46 -16.59
C SER A 135 -3.42 10.13 -16.58
N GLU A 136 -3.68 10.96 -15.58
CA GLU A 136 -4.89 11.79 -15.56
C GLU A 136 -4.93 12.78 -16.74
N ALA A 137 -3.76 13.26 -17.18
CA ALA A 137 -3.67 14.04 -18.42
C ALA A 137 -4.14 13.24 -19.64
N ASP A 138 -3.84 11.94 -19.73
CA ASP A 138 -4.38 11.08 -20.78
C ASP A 138 -5.91 10.95 -20.69
N LEU A 139 -6.48 10.86 -19.47
CA LEU A 139 -7.93 10.78 -19.26
C LEU A 139 -8.63 12.07 -19.72
N VAL A 140 -8.11 13.23 -19.32
CA VAL A 140 -8.63 14.55 -19.73
C VAL A 140 -8.56 14.72 -21.25
N LEU A 141 -7.42 14.39 -21.84
CA LEU A 141 -7.22 14.46 -23.29
C LEU A 141 -8.17 13.53 -24.06
N ALA A 142 -8.44 12.34 -23.53
CA ALA A 142 -9.37 11.39 -24.14
C ALA A 142 -10.84 11.85 -24.04
N LEU A 143 -11.25 12.43 -22.91
CA LEU A 143 -12.57 13.06 -22.75
C LEU A 143 -12.72 14.27 -23.70
N ALA A 144 -11.67 15.07 -23.86
CA ALA A 144 -11.65 16.19 -24.81
C ALA A 144 -11.77 15.72 -26.25
N ALA A 145 -11.03 14.67 -26.63
CA ALA A 145 -11.10 14.08 -27.97
C ALA A 145 -12.53 13.58 -28.30
N GLU A 146 -13.19 12.91 -27.35
CA GLU A 146 -14.58 12.46 -27.52
C GLU A 146 -15.56 13.64 -27.62
N ALA A 147 -15.32 14.73 -26.88
CA ALA A 147 -16.13 15.95 -26.96
C ALA A 147 -15.82 16.82 -28.21
N GLY A 148 -14.81 16.47 -29.00
CA GLY A 148 -14.33 17.28 -30.12
C GLY A 148 -13.65 18.59 -29.70
N VAL A 149 -13.16 18.65 -28.45
CA VAL A 149 -12.49 19.82 -27.87
C VAL A 149 -10.97 19.69 -28.08
N PRO A 150 -10.30 20.67 -28.71
CA PRO A 150 -8.86 20.63 -28.91
C PRO A 150 -8.08 20.89 -27.62
N GLY A 151 -6.90 20.29 -27.49
CA GLY A 151 -5.99 20.48 -26.36
C GLY A 151 -4.95 21.56 -26.65
N VAL A 152 -4.71 22.47 -25.71
CA VAL A 152 -3.72 23.55 -25.85
C VAL A 152 -2.36 23.08 -25.37
N PHE A 153 -2.22 22.85 -24.06
CA PHE A 153 -1.00 22.39 -23.44
C PHE A 153 -1.27 21.59 -22.16
N VAL A 154 -0.25 20.90 -21.67
CA VAL A 154 -0.17 20.28 -20.35
C VAL A 154 1.11 20.79 -19.66
N SER A 155 1.10 21.00 -18.34
CA SER A 155 2.33 21.22 -17.57
C SER A 155 2.53 20.15 -16.49
N GLY A 156 3.79 19.89 -16.13
CA GLY A 156 4.16 18.84 -15.18
C GLY A 156 5.64 18.47 -15.23
N ASP A 157 5.99 17.25 -14.79
CA ASP A 157 7.36 16.75 -14.79
C ASP A 157 7.87 16.19 -16.14
N ASP A 158 9.15 15.86 -16.20
CA ASP A 158 9.78 15.30 -17.39
C ASP A 158 9.30 13.89 -17.75
N VAL A 159 8.85 13.11 -16.77
CA VAL A 159 8.33 11.75 -16.97
C VAL A 159 6.99 11.80 -17.70
N LEU A 160 6.07 12.67 -17.26
CA LEU A 160 4.81 12.90 -17.97
C LEU A 160 5.05 13.43 -19.37
N GLU A 161 5.96 14.39 -19.55
CA GLU A 161 6.30 14.93 -20.88
C GLU A 161 6.70 13.81 -21.86
N ALA A 162 7.63 12.95 -21.43
CA ALA A 162 8.11 11.83 -22.24
C ALA A 162 6.98 10.86 -22.60
N ARG A 163 6.05 10.59 -21.67
CA ARG A 163 4.89 9.71 -21.88
C ARG A 163 3.82 10.31 -22.78
N LEU A 164 3.64 11.63 -22.76
CA LEU A 164 2.75 12.33 -23.69
C LEU A 164 3.31 12.34 -25.12
N GLY A 165 4.62 12.29 -25.28
CA GLY A 165 5.26 12.03 -26.58
C GLY A 165 4.94 13.08 -27.64
N GLY A 166 4.74 14.35 -27.24
CA GLY A 166 4.44 15.46 -28.15
C GLY A 166 3.02 15.48 -28.71
N ARG A 167 2.09 14.65 -28.20
CA ARG A 167 0.67 14.66 -28.59
C ARG A 167 -0.06 15.96 -28.25
N VAL A 168 0.50 16.73 -27.33
CA VAL A 168 0.01 18.03 -26.89
C VAL A 168 1.19 18.93 -26.56
N GLY A 169 1.00 20.26 -26.57
CA GLY A 169 2.02 21.20 -26.13
C GLY A 169 2.36 20.95 -24.67
N TYR A 170 3.61 21.22 -24.27
CA TYR A 170 4.07 20.88 -22.92
C TYR A 170 4.89 22.00 -22.28
N VAL A 171 4.71 22.21 -20.98
CA VAL A 171 5.56 23.07 -20.15
C VAL A 171 6.11 22.23 -18.99
N ARG A 172 7.40 21.91 -19.05
CA ARG A 172 8.08 21.16 -17.98
C ARG A 172 8.32 22.07 -16.78
N THR A 173 7.81 21.72 -15.60
CA THR A 173 7.93 22.50 -14.36
C THR A 173 9.02 21.96 -13.43
N LYS A 174 9.37 20.66 -13.56
CA LYS A 174 10.33 19.96 -12.71
C LYS A 174 10.95 18.75 -13.41
N VAL A 175 11.97 18.19 -12.78
CA VAL A 175 12.57 16.90 -13.14
C VAL A 175 12.36 15.93 -11.98
N ALA A 176 11.72 14.80 -12.22
CA ALA A 176 11.48 13.79 -11.19
C ALA A 176 12.77 13.01 -10.88
N LEU A 177 13.01 12.76 -9.59
CA LEU A 177 14.09 11.89 -9.11
C LEU A 177 13.55 10.54 -8.66
N SER A 178 12.37 10.57 -8.07
CA SER A 178 11.60 9.42 -7.64
C SER A 178 10.13 9.82 -7.55
N VAL A 179 9.27 8.87 -7.19
CA VAL A 179 7.86 9.15 -6.94
C VAL A 179 7.62 10.14 -5.79
N THR A 180 8.59 10.34 -4.89
CA THR A 180 8.47 11.22 -3.73
C THR A 180 9.42 12.43 -3.75
N GLN A 181 10.28 12.57 -4.76
CA GLN A 181 11.27 13.65 -4.85
C GLN A 181 11.44 14.19 -6.27
N ALA A 182 11.64 15.50 -6.39
CA ALA A 182 11.91 16.17 -7.67
C ALA A 182 12.87 17.35 -7.52
N TYR A 183 13.53 17.73 -8.62
CA TYR A 183 14.16 19.05 -8.76
C TYR A 183 13.21 20.00 -9.47
N SER A 184 12.61 20.91 -8.71
CA SER A 184 11.71 21.90 -9.28
C SER A 184 12.44 23.06 -9.96
N ARG A 185 11.87 23.58 -11.06
CA ARG A 185 12.21 24.89 -11.60
C ARG A 185 11.68 25.99 -10.67
N ALA A 186 12.29 27.18 -10.78
CA ALA A 186 11.79 28.38 -10.10
C ALA A 186 10.43 28.80 -10.68
N PRO A 187 9.40 29.04 -9.85
CA PRO A 187 8.07 29.44 -10.31
C PRO A 187 8.11 30.64 -11.26
N GLU A 188 8.93 31.66 -10.98
CA GLU A 188 9.03 32.89 -11.77
C GLU A 188 9.53 32.63 -13.21
N ALA A 189 10.23 31.52 -13.43
CA ALA A 189 10.66 31.10 -14.77
C ALA A 189 9.56 30.32 -15.52
N VAL A 190 8.67 29.63 -14.80
CA VAL A 190 7.61 28.79 -15.36
C VAL A 190 6.38 29.63 -15.75
N LEU A 191 6.00 30.63 -14.94
CA LEU A 191 4.79 31.43 -15.20
C LEU A 191 4.75 32.04 -16.62
N PRO A 192 5.81 32.71 -17.14
CA PRO A 192 5.77 33.26 -18.49
C PRO A 192 5.73 32.19 -19.60
N GLU A 193 6.20 30.97 -19.33
CA GLU A 193 6.08 29.84 -20.26
C GLU A 193 4.65 29.32 -20.32
N LEU A 194 3.98 29.20 -19.17
CA LEU A 194 2.56 28.84 -19.10
C LEU A 194 1.69 29.86 -19.85
N THR A 195 1.90 31.16 -19.63
CA THR A 195 1.17 32.21 -20.37
C THR A 195 1.38 32.09 -21.88
N ARG A 196 2.62 31.84 -22.33
CA ARG A 196 2.91 31.68 -23.76
C ARG A 196 2.28 30.41 -24.33
N ALA A 197 2.37 29.28 -23.62
CA ALA A 197 1.79 28.01 -24.05
C ALA A 197 0.27 28.09 -24.13
N ALA A 198 -0.37 28.72 -23.15
CA ALA A 198 -1.81 28.96 -23.11
C ALA A 198 -2.33 29.87 -24.23
N ALA A 199 -1.48 30.75 -24.77
CA ALA A 199 -1.83 31.63 -25.89
C ALA A 199 -1.73 30.95 -27.27
N LEU A 200 -1.20 29.72 -27.34
CA LEU A 200 -1.09 28.97 -28.58
C LEU A 200 -2.45 28.44 -29.05
N PRO A 201 -2.63 28.20 -30.37
CA PRO A 201 -3.83 27.53 -30.87
C PRO A 201 -3.92 26.10 -30.33
N GLY A 202 -5.13 25.69 -29.94
CA GLY A 202 -5.38 24.30 -29.57
C GLY A 202 -5.16 23.35 -30.76
N GLN A 203 -4.68 22.15 -30.46
CA GLN A 203 -4.48 21.08 -31.44
C GLN A 203 -5.50 19.96 -31.25
N LYS A 204 -5.78 19.25 -32.34
CA LYS A 204 -6.63 18.06 -32.28
C LYS A 204 -5.94 17.01 -31.41
N VAL A 205 -6.69 16.49 -30.45
CA VAL A 205 -6.25 15.39 -29.59
C VAL A 205 -6.75 14.08 -30.16
N GLU A 206 -5.90 13.06 -30.15
CA GLU A 206 -6.29 11.73 -30.65
C GLU A 206 -7.06 10.96 -29.58
N PRO A 207 -8.16 10.27 -29.96
CA PRO A 207 -8.91 9.44 -29.03
C PRO A 207 -8.09 8.23 -28.59
N LEU A 208 -8.38 7.72 -27.40
CA LEU A 208 -7.86 6.43 -26.97
C LEU A 208 -8.46 5.29 -27.81
N PRO A 209 -7.76 4.14 -27.94
CA PRO A 209 -8.33 2.96 -28.56
C PRO A 209 -9.68 2.57 -27.95
N ASP A 210 -10.55 2.02 -28.79
CA ASP A 210 -11.81 1.43 -28.34
C ASP A 210 -11.54 0.06 -27.69
N ALA A 211 -11.02 0.11 -26.47
CA ALA A 211 -10.66 -1.04 -25.65
C ALA A 211 -11.11 -0.82 -24.19
N PRO A 212 -11.28 -1.90 -23.39
CA PRO A 212 -11.58 -1.77 -21.97
C PRO A 212 -10.53 -0.95 -21.23
N LEU A 213 -10.97 -0.23 -20.19
CA LEU A 213 -10.04 0.31 -19.19
C LEU A 213 -9.75 -0.80 -18.19
N VAL A 214 -8.47 -1.06 -17.95
CA VAL A 214 -7.98 -2.04 -16.98
C VAL A 214 -7.42 -1.30 -15.78
N LEU A 215 -7.93 -1.60 -14.59
CA LEU A 215 -7.45 -1.06 -13.32
C LEU A 215 -6.71 -2.18 -12.59
N THR A 216 -5.45 -1.93 -12.24
CA THR A 216 -4.60 -2.85 -11.48
C THR A 216 -4.35 -2.28 -10.09
N PHE A 217 -4.91 -2.93 -9.08
CA PHE A 217 -4.85 -2.50 -7.67
C PHE A 217 -3.66 -3.13 -6.93
N LYS A 218 -3.31 -2.56 -5.77
CA LYS A 218 -2.23 -3.03 -4.90
C LYS A 218 -2.62 -4.21 -4.01
N SER A 219 -3.92 -4.41 -3.77
CA SER A 219 -4.44 -5.56 -3.02
C SER A 219 -5.58 -6.29 -3.76
N GLY A 220 -5.79 -7.56 -3.42
CA GLY A 220 -6.94 -8.32 -3.91
C GLY A 220 -8.27 -7.82 -3.35
N HIS A 221 -8.26 -7.21 -2.16
CA HIS A 221 -9.44 -6.63 -1.52
C HIS A 221 -9.92 -5.37 -2.25
N GLN A 222 -9.01 -4.46 -2.60
CA GLN A 222 -9.30 -3.29 -3.44
C GLN A 222 -9.97 -3.68 -4.77
N ALA A 223 -9.41 -4.69 -5.46
CA ALA A 223 -10.02 -5.23 -6.68
C ALA A 223 -11.40 -5.87 -6.43
N ALA A 224 -11.67 -6.39 -5.21
CA ALA A 224 -12.95 -6.93 -4.79
C ALA A 224 -14.03 -5.87 -4.74
N LEU A 225 -13.76 -4.80 -4.01
CA LEU A 225 -14.64 -3.64 -3.90
C LEU A 225 -14.92 -3.02 -5.28
N ALA A 226 -13.90 -2.90 -6.12
CA ALA A 226 -14.06 -2.42 -7.49
C ALA A 226 -14.99 -3.31 -8.34
N ALA A 227 -14.92 -4.63 -8.17
CA ALA A 227 -15.81 -5.56 -8.88
C ALA A 227 -17.25 -5.53 -8.35
N GLU A 228 -17.44 -5.38 -7.03
CA GLU A 228 -18.76 -5.18 -6.41
C GLU A 228 -19.43 -3.89 -6.90
N ALA A 229 -18.62 -2.86 -7.22
CA ALA A 229 -19.07 -1.62 -7.86
C ALA A 229 -19.39 -1.76 -9.37
N GLY A 230 -19.29 -2.97 -9.94
CA GLY A 230 -19.72 -3.29 -11.30
C GLY A 230 -18.60 -3.46 -12.32
N ALA A 231 -17.33 -3.40 -11.92
CA ALA A 231 -16.21 -3.76 -12.79
C ALA A 231 -16.09 -5.29 -12.95
N ARG A 232 -15.60 -5.76 -14.10
CA ARG A 232 -15.41 -7.19 -14.33
C ARG A 232 -14.04 -7.61 -13.80
N ARG A 233 -13.99 -8.57 -12.86
CA ARG A 233 -12.72 -9.13 -12.38
C ARG A 233 -11.99 -9.87 -13.51
N VAL A 234 -10.70 -9.60 -13.68
CA VAL A 234 -9.81 -10.25 -14.66
C VAL A 234 -8.93 -11.26 -13.97
N ASP A 235 -8.30 -10.85 -12.86
CA ASP A 235 -7.50 -11.69 -11.99
C ASP A 235 -7.63 -11.18 -10.54
N ARG A 236 -6.76 -11.63 -9.62
CA ARG A 236 -6.83 -11.24 -8.22
C ARG A 236 -6.76 -9.72 -8.03
N TYR A 237 -5.90 -9.03 -8.78
CA TYR A 237 -5.56 -7.62 -8.59
C TYR A 237 -6.16 -6.71 -9.68
N ARG A 238 -6.68 -7.28 -10.76
CA ARG A 238 -7.14 -6.52 -11.92
C ARG A 238 -8.63 -6.61 -12.15
N VAL A 239 -9.24 -5.47 -12.44
CA VAL A 239 -10.59 -5.38 -12.99
C VAL A 239 -10.53 -4.66 -14.34
N GLU A 240 -11.56 -4.86 -15.14
CA GLU A 240 -11.77 -4.07 -16.35
C GLU A 240 -13.17 -3.49 -16.41
N VAL A 241 -13.30 -2.37 -17.11
CA VAL A 241 -14.58 -1.75 -17.42
C VAL A 241 -14.73 -1.53 -18.91
N GLU A 242 -15.88 -1.96 -19.42
CA GLU A 242 -16.30 -1.76 -20.81
C GLU A 242 -17.35 -0.66 -20.90
N GLY A 243 -17.51 -0.09 -22.09
CA GLY A 243 -18.46 0.99 -22.37
C GLY A 243 -18.43 1.37 -23.84
N ARG A 244 -19.55 1.89 -24.36
CA ARG A 244 -19.72 2.28 -25.78
C ARG A 244 -18.96 3.53 -26.15
N THR A 245 -18.70 4.39 -25.16
CA THR A 245 -17.94 5.62 -25.31
C THR A 245 -16.82 5.64 -24.28
N PHE A 246 -15.78 6.44 -24.51
CA PHE A 246 -14.73 6.64 -23.54
C PHE A 246 -15.28 7.23 -22.24
N ARG A 247 -16.20 8.21 -22.33
CA ARG A 247 -16.91 8.76 -21.17
C ARG A 247 -17.59 7.68 -20.33
N GLU A 248 -18.28 6.74 -20.97
CA GLU A 248 -18.94 5.64 -20.25
C GLU A 248 -17.92 4.74 -19.54
N ARG A 249 -16.79 4.42 -20.21
CA ARG A 249 -15.70 3.66 -19.59
C ARG A 249 -15.09 4.42 -18.41
N TYR A 250 -14.77 5.70 -18.58
CA TYR A 250 -14.23 6.56 -17.54
C TYR A 250 -15.16 6.63 -16.31
N THR A 251 -16.45 6.92 -16.49
CA THR A 251 -17.40 7.00 -15.37
C THR A 251 -17.53 5.67 -14.62
N ARG A 252 -17.48 4.53 -15.32
CA ARG A 252 -17.50 3.21 -14.68
C ARG A 252 -16.19 2.91 -13.95
N ALA A 253 -15.05 3.25 -14.54
CA ALA A 253 -13.74 3.10 -13.92
C ALA A 253 -13.61 3.95 -12.66
N LEU A 254 -14.05 5.21 -12.72
CA LEU A 254 -14.04 6.11 -11.57
C LEU A 254 -14.86 5.54 -10.41
N ARG A 255 -16.08 5.05 -10.67
CA ARG A 255 -16.88 4.37 -9.63
C ARG A 255 -16.17 3.17 -9.01
N ALA A 256 -15.47 2.38 -9.83
CA ALA A 256 -14.73 1.22 -9.36
C ALA A 256 -13.52 1.62 -8.50
N ALA A 257 -12.78 2.65 -8.91
CA ALA A 257 -11.66 3.22 -8.17
C ALA A 257 -12.12 3.87 -6.85
N SER A 258 -13.20 4.66 -6.87
CA SER A 258 -13.79 5.25 -5.67
C SER A 258 -14.25 4.20 -4.66
N ALA A 259 -14.83 3.08 -5.13
CA ALA A 259 -15.21 1.97 -4.25
C ALA A 259 -13.99 1.31 -3.60
N ALA A 260 -12.91 1.12 -4.35
CA ALA A 260 -11.64 0.60 -3.82
C ALA A 260 -10.99 1.57 -2.83
N SER A 261 -11.08 2.88 -3.06
CA SER A 261 -10.52 3.92 -2.19
C SER A 261 -11.13 3.97 -0.79
N ALA A 262 -12.26 3.30 -0.54
CA ALA A 262 -12.85 3.18 0.79
C ALA A 262 -11.88 2.57 1.83
N VAL A 263 -10.92 1.74 1.38
CA VAL A 263 -9.92 1.11 2.26
C VAL A 263 -8.92 2.11 2.84
N LEU A 264 -8.77 3.30 2.25
CA LEU A 264 -7.78 4.29 2.71
C LEU A 264 -8.05 4.76 4.15
N ALA A 265 -9.33 4.82 4.54
CA ALA A 265 -9.71 5.17 5.91
C ALA A 265 -9.20 4.17 6.95
N ASP A 266 -9.03 2.90 6.55
CA ASP A 266 -8.49 1.85 7.40
C ASP A 266 -6.96 1.75 7.31
N ALA A 267 -6.39 2.08 6.15
CA ALA A 267 -4.99 1.88 5.83
C ALA A 267 -4.05 2.99 6.33
N VAL A 268 -4.56 4.21 6.49
CA VAL A 268 -3.76 5.38 6.85
C VAL A 268 -4.02 5.78 8.31
N ALA A 269 -2.95 6.03 9.06
CA ALA A 269 -3.08 6.48 10.44
C ALA A 269 -3.41 7.98 10.53
N ASP A 270 -4.27 8.32 11.50
CA ASP A 270 -4.58 9.71 11.91
C ASP A 270 -5.22 10.55 10.77
N ILE A 271 -5.24 11.88 10.92
CA ILE A 271 -5.89 12.81 9.99
C ILE A 271 -4.89 13.47 9.02
N PRO A 272 -5.35 13.98 7.84
CA PRO A 272 -4.53 14.77 6.93
C PRO A 272 -3.75 15.87 7.65
N GLY A 273 -2.48 16.02 7.28
CA GLY A 273 -1.56 17.00 7.85
C GLY A 273 -0.77 16.50 9.06
N SER A 274 -1.14 15.35 9.64
CA SER A 274 -0.35 14.76 10.71
C SER A 274 0.92 14.06 10.18
N PRO A 275 1.98 13.91 11.00
CA PRO A 275 3.18 13.19 10.61
C PRO A 275 2.90 11.71 10.26
N ALA A 276 1.96 11.07 10.94
CA ALA A 276 1.59 9.68 10.70
C ALA A 276 0.89 9.51 9.35
N PHE A 277 -0.09 10.38 9.07
CA PHE A 277 -0.79 10.41 7.78
C PHE A 277 0.19 10.67 6.62
N THR A 278 1.06 11.68 6.76
CA THR A 278 2.02 12.06 5.71
C THR A 278 2.97 10.92 5.36
N ARG A 279 3.43 10.19 6.38
CA ARG A 279 4.28 9.01 6.22
C ARG A 279 3.57 7.88 5.49
N ASP A 280 2.32 7.60 5.85
CA ASP A 280 1.55 6.51 5.28
C ASP A 280 1.09 6.83 3.84
N ALA A 281 0.72 8.08 3.57
CA ALA A 281 0.50 8.59 2.21
C ALA A 281 1.77 8.49 1.35
N SER A 282 2.94 8.84 1.90
CA SER A 282 4.23 8.67 1.21
C SER A 282 4.52 7.20 0.91
N ALA A 283 4.21 6.31 1.86
CA ALA A 283 4.39 4.87 1.68
C ALA A 283 3.46 4.31 0.60
N LEU A 284 2.22 4.80 0.48
CA LEU A 284 1.32 4.42 -0.60
C LEU A 284 1.93 4.72 -1.97
N PHE A 285 2.58 5.87 -2.18
CA PHE A 285 3.29 6.14 -3.44
C PHE A 285 4.43 5.14 -3.72
N LEU A 286 5.15 4.73 -2.68
CA LEU A 286 6.28 3.80 -2.79
C LEU A 286 5.86 2.33 -2.92
N LEU A 287 4.64 1.99 -2.49
CA LEU A 287 4.12 0.63 -2.52
C LEU A 287 3.92 0.18 -3.98
N PRO A 288 4.68 -0.83 -4.47
CA PRO A 288 4.55 -1.29 -5.84
C PRO A 288 3.22 -2.02 -6.08
N GLY A 289 2.71 -1.91 -7.30
CA GLY A 289 1.64 -2.78 -7.80
C GLY A 289 2.11 -4.23 -8.00
N PRO A 290 1.18 -5.16 -8.26
CA PRO A 290 1.52 -6.55 -8.55
C PRO A 290 2.47 -6.65 -9.76
N PRO A 291 3.49 -7.52 -9.71
CA PRO A 291 4.43 -7.68 -10.81
C PRO A 291 3.73 -8.23 -12.06
N ALA A 292 4.25 -7.89 -13.25
CA ALA A 292 3.72 -8.41 -14.51
C ALA A 292 3.81 -9.94 -14.62
N HIS A 293 4.83 -10.52 -14.00
CA HIS A 293 5.06 -11.96 -13.92
C HIS A 293 5.46 -12.35 -12.50
N LEU A 294 4.89 -13.43 -11.98
CA LEU A 294 5.32 -14.01 -10.72
C LEU A 294 6.72 -14.62 -10.88
N ALA A 295 7.55 -14.43 -9.86
CA ALA A 295 8.87 -15.06 -9.81
C ALA A 295 8.72 -16.59 -9.84
N SER A 296 9.67 -17.27 -10.49
CA SER A 296 9.71 -18.73 -10.47
C SER A 296 9.98 -19.25 -9.06
N PRO A 297 9.41 -20.41 -8.69
CA PRO A 297 9.70 -21.07 -7.43
C PRO A 297 11.20 -21.30 -7.25
N ARG A 298 11.67 -21.06 -6.03
CA ARG A 298 13.06 -21.29 -5.62
C ARG A 298 13.13 -22.30 -4.46
N PRO A 299 12.88 -23.60 -4.70
CA PRO A 299 12.90 -24.62 -3.65
C PRO A 299 14.21 -24.64 -2.85
N GLU A 300 15.33 -24.29 -3.48
CA GLU A 300 16.65 -24.25 -2.88
C GLU A 300 16.78 -23.21 -1.76
N VAL A 301 16.02 -22.10 -1.82
CA VAL A 301 16.00 -21.07 -0.78
C VAL A 301 15.32 -21.61 0.48
N VAL A 302 14.21 -22.33 0.29
CA VAL A 302 13.50 -23.04 1.37
C VAL A 302 14.39 -24.11 1.98
N ASP A 303 15.07 -24.91 1.16
CA ASP A 303 15.92 -26.01 1.63
C ASP A 303 17.11 -25.51 2.46
N ARG A 304 17.69 -24.36 2.08
CA ARG A 304 18.74 -23.70 2.88
C ARG A 304 18.18 -23.19 4.21
N ALA A 305 17.07 -22.46 4.18
CA ALA A 305 16.43 -21.93 5.40
C ALA A 305 16.04 -23.06 6.37
N LEU A 306 15.50 -24.17 5.86
CA LEU A 306 15.14 -25.33 6.65
C LEU A 306 16.37 -25.96 7.32
N ARG A 307 17.46 -26.16 6.58
CA ARG A 307 18.70 -26.73 7.16
C ARG A 307 19.26 -25.84 8.26
N ALA A 308 19.36 -24.54 8.01
CA ALA A 308 19.82 -23.57 9.01
C ALA A 308 18.91 -23.56 10.24
N PHE A 309 17.59 -23.47 10.03
CA PHE A 309 16.60 -23.50 11.10
C PHE A 309 16.72 -24.74 11.98
N LEU A 310 16.82 -25.92 11.37
CA LEU A 310 17.03 -27.14 12.12
C LEU A 310 18.37 -27.05 12.88
N SER A 311 19.49 -26.72 12.24
CA SER A 311 20.77 -26.60 12.95
C SER A 311 20.73 -25.64 14.15
N LEU A 312 20.06 -24.49 14.01
CA LEU A 312 19.97 -23.46 15.06
C LEU A 312 19.08 -23.89 16.25
N THR A 313 18.21 -24.88 16.05
CA THR A 313 17.23 -25.33 17.05
C THR A 313 17.52 -26.73 17.59
N GLU A 314 18.75 -27.24 17.43
CA GLU A 314 19.17 -28.53 18.02
C GLU A 314 19.39 -28.48 19.54
N GLY A 315 19.42 -27.28 20.12
CA GLY A 315 19.63 -27.04 21.55
C GLY A 315 18.61 -27.73 22.47
N PRO A 316 19.02 -28.12 23.70
CA PRO A 316 18.13 -28.70 24.68
C PRO A 316 17.40 -27.65 25.55
N ASP A 317 17.64 -26.36 25.34
CA ASP A 317 16.99 -25.25 26.04
C ASP A 317 15.50 -25.12 25.67
N ASP A 318 14.76 -24.36 26.50
CA ASP A 318 13.31 -24.22 26.37
C ASP A 318 12.96 -23.52 25.05
N GLU A 319 13.73 -22.48 24.71
CA GLU A 319 13.60 -21.64 23.53
C GLU A 319 13.77 -22.45 22.23
N ALA A 320 14.88 -23.19 22.10
CA ALA A 320 15.15 -24.01 20.92
C ALA A 320 14.07 -25.09 20.70
N ARG A 321 13.64 -25.77 21.78
CA ARG A 321 12.59 -26.81 21.70
C ARG A 321 11.24 -26.23 21.30
N ALA A 322 10.82 -25.14 21.95
CA ALA A 322 9.55 -24.48 21.70
C ALA A 322 9.50 -23.93 20.28
N LEU A 323 10.52 -23.17 19.87
CA LEU A 323 10.62 -22.58 18.55
C LEU A 323 10.60 -23.64 17.45
N ARG A 324 11.34 -24.75 17.63
CA ARG A 324 11.33 -25.87 16.67
C ARG A 324 9.93 -26.45 16.49
N ALA A 325 9.27 -26.78 17.60
CA ALA A 325 7.97 -27.43 17.54
C ALA A 325 6.88 -26.49 17.00
N LEU A 326 6.87 -25.23 17.45
CA LEU A 326 5.91 -24.22 16.98
C LEU A 326 6.08 -23.93 15.50
N THR A 327 7.30 -23.69 15.02
CA THR A 327 7.56 -23.39 13.60
C THR A 327 7.17 -24.56 12.70
N LEU A 328 7.51 -25.79 13.06
CA LEU A 328 7.10 -26.97 12.28
C LEU A 328 5.58 -27.19 12.33
N HIS A 329 4.93 -26.87 13.46
CA HIS A 329 3.48 -26.92 13.59
C HIS A 329 2.79 -25.91 12.66
N MET A 330 3.29 -24.68 12.63
CA MET A 330 2.84 -23.61 11.72
C MET A 330 3.09 -23.99 10.26
N LEU A 331 4.28 -24.48 9.94
CA LEU A 331 4.69 -24.86 8.58
C LEU A 331 3.78 -25.94 7.99
N GLU A 332 3.44 -26.96 8.77
CA GLU A 332 2.50 -28.01 8.34
C GLU A 332 1.12 -27.45 7.96
N GLY A 333 0.66 -26.38 8.63
CA GLY A 333 -0.62 -25.73 8.32
C GLY A 333 -0.54 -24.73 7.15
N HIS A 334 0.49 -23.90 7.15
CA HIS A 334 0.68 -22.79 6.22
C HIS A 334 1.13 -23.23 4.83
N ALA A 335 1.94 -24.29 4.76
CA ALA A 335 2.55 -24.80 3.53
C ALA A 335 2.58 -26.34 3.50
N PRO A 336 1.42 -27.02 3.53
CA PRO A 336 1.34 -28.48 3.66
C PRO A 336 1.99 -29.24 2.50
N GLY A 337 1.93 -28.73 1.26
CA GLY A 337 2.62 -29.31 0.11
C GLY A 337 4.14 -29.18 0.23
N SER A 338 4.63 -27.99 0.60
CA SER A 338 6.05 -27.74 0.90
C SER A 338 6.57 -28.63 2.04
N PHE A 339 5.77 -28.78 3.11
CA PHE A 339 6.07 -29.62 4.27
C PHE A 339 6.15 -31.11 3.90
N SER A 340 5.14 -31.62 3.18
CA SER A 340 5.06 -33.03 2.78
C SER A 340 6.17 -33.41 1.79
N ARG A 341 6.50 -32.52 0.86
CA ARG A 341 7.60 -32.70 -0.11
C ARG A 341 8.95 -32.94 0.57
N ARG A 342 9.14 -32.41 1.78
CA ARG A 342 10.38 -32.53 2.57
C ARG A 342 10.29 -33.59 3.66
N GLU A 343 9.22 -34.40 3.66
CA GLU A 343 9.01 -35.50 4.60
C GLU A 343 9.18 -35.09 6.08
N LEU A 344 8.70 -33.89 6.45
CA LEU A 344 8.94 -33.31 7.78
C LEU A 344 8.12 -33.91 8.92
N GLY A 345 7.22 -34.86 8.63
CA GLY A 345 6.35 -35.50 9.63
C GLY A 345 7.12 -36.08 10.82
N PRO A 346 8.09 -36.99 10.63
CA PRO A 346 8.90 -37.53 11.73
C PRO A 346 9.67 -36.47 12.52
N THR A 347 10.16 -35.42 11.86
CA THR A 347 10.87 -34.30 12.51
C THR A 347 9.95 -33.50 13.41
N LEU A 348 8.72 -33.22 12.95
CA LEU A 348 7.69 -32.55 13.75
C LEU A 348 7.29 -33.41 14.96
N GLU A 349 7.04 -34.71 14.78
CA GLU A 349 6.69 -35.61 15.88
C GLU A 349 7.80 -35.65 16.95
N ALA A 350 9.06 -35.70 16.54
CA ALA A 350 10.19 -35.64 17.46
C ALA A 350 10.28 -34.30 18.20
N ALA A 351 10.08 -33.18 17.51
CA ALA A 351 10.08 -31.84 18.11
C ALA A 351 8.92 -31.68 19.12
N VAL A 352 7.72 -32.14 18.77
CA VAL A 352 6.53 -32.13 19.62
C VAL A 352 6.71 -33.02 20.84
N ALA A 353 7.33 -34.20 20.70
CA ALA A 353 7.68 -35.06 21.84
C ALA A 353 8.70 -34.42 22.78
N ALA A 354 9.73 -33.74 22.23
CA ALA A 354 10.74 -33.02 23.02
C ALA A 354 10.14 -31.90 23.87
N LEU A 355 8.97 -31.38 23.50
CA LEU A 355 8.27 -30.41 24.33
C LEU A 355 7.99 -30.96 25.72
N ALA A 356 7.82 -32.27 25.95
CA ALA A 356 7.58 -32.86 27.27
C ALA A 356 8.63 -32.47 28.34
N GLU A 357 9.84 -32.10 27.91
CA GLU A 357 10.94 -31.68 28.77
C GLU A 357 10.93 -30.17 29.08
N VAL A 358 10.04 -29.38 28.45
CA VAL A 358 9.89 -27.94 28.72
C VAL A 358 9.00 -27.74 29.97
N PRO A 359 9.52 -27.09 31.03
CA PRO A 359 8.75 -26.78 32.24
C PRO A 359 7.61 -25.80 31.96
N LEU A 360 6.54 -25.88 32.75
CA LEU A 360 5.38 -24.95 32.66
C LEU A 360 5.35 -23.95 33.82
N GLU A 361 6.35 -23.98 34.69
CA GLU A 361 6.55 -23.00 35.74
C GLU A 361 6.94 -21.63 35.16
N LEU A 362 6.33 -20.57 35.65
CA LEU A 362 6.65 -19.18 35.29
C LEU A 362 7.05 -18.42 36.57
N PRO A 363 8.27 -18.66 37.11
CA PRO A 363 8.72 -17.98 38.32
C PRO A 363 8.89 -16.48 38.09
N ALA A 364 8.78 -15.68 39.16
CA ALA A 364 9.09 -14.26 39.10
C ALA A 364 10.55 -14.04 38.63
N GLY A 365 10.76 -13.08 37.72
CA GLY A 365 12.06 -12.81 37.11
C GLY A 365 12.48 -13.77 35.99
N LEU A 366 11.60 -14.65 35.51
CA LEU A 366 11.85 -15.43 34.30
C LEU A 366 11.97 -14.49 33.08
N PRO A 367 13.06 -14.57 32.30
CA PRO A 367 13.21 -13.76 31.09
C PRO A 367 12.00 -13.88 30.13
N PRO A 368 11.56 -12.79 29.47
CA PRO A 368 10.38 -12.79 28.61
C PRO A 368 10.41 -13.82 27.47
N ASP A 369 11.58 -14.01 26.86
CA ASP A 369 11.85 -14.98 25.81
C ASP A 369 11.67 -16.42 26.29
N VAL A 370 12.21 -16.75 27.46
CA VAL A 370 12.01 -18.07 28.09
C VAL A 370 10.54 -18.28 28.48
N GLY A 371 9.88 -17.25 29.02
CA GLY A 371 8.46 -17.30 29.35
C GLY A 371 7.58 -17.55 28.14
N MET A 372 7.84 -16.85 27.03
CA MET A 372 7.20 -17.06 25.75
C MET A 372 7.39 -18.49 25.26
N ALA A 373 8.63 -18.99 25.25
CA ALA A 373 8.93 -20.36 24.85
C ALA A 373 8.14 -21.42 25.65
N ARG A 374 7.97 -21.22 26.96
CA ARG A 374 7.18 -22.15 27.81
C ARG A 374 5.68 -22.11 27.47
N VAL A 375 5.14 -20.94 27.17
CA VAL A 375 3.74 -20.78 26.78
C VAL A 375 3.51 -21.32 25.36
N ASP A 376 4.44 -21.11 24.43
CA ASP A 376 4.43 -21.71 23.08
C ASP A 376 4.45 -23.24 23.15
N ALA A 377 5.33 -23.80 23.99
CA ALA A 377 5.39 -25.24 24.23
C ALA A 377 4.06 -25.78 24.80
N TRP A 378 3.45 -25.06 25.74
CA TRP A 378 2.12 -25.40 26.25
C TRP A 378 1.04 -25.35 25.16
N TYR A 379 1.03 -24.30 24.34
CA TYR A 379 0.11 -24.11 23.23
C TYR A 379 0.18 -25.28 22.24
N VAL A 380 1.39 -25.62 21.75
CA VAL A 380 1.58 -26.70 20.78
C VAL A 380 1.19 -28.05 21.37
N ARG A 381 1.56 -28.35 22.63
CA ARG A 381 1.13 -29.59 23.32
C ARG A 381 -0.40 -29.69 23.35
N ARG A 382 -1.10 -28.58 23.64
CA ARG A 382 -2.56 -28.53 23.69
C ARG A 382 -3.19 -28.75 22.31
N GLU A 383 -2.76 -28.02 21.28
CA GLU A 383 -3.31 -28.14 19.92
C GLU A 383 -3.03 -29.53 19.30
N ARG A 384 -1.93 -30.20 19.70
CA ARG A 384 -1.60 -31.57 19.28
C ARG A 384 -2.20 -32.66 20.16
N GLY A 385 -2.97 -32.31 21.20
CA GLY A 385 -3.63 -33.29 22.08
C GLY A 385 -2.67 -34.12 22.95
N LEU A 386 -1.46 -33.64 23.20
CA LEU A 386 -0.51 -34.29 24.11
C LEU A 386 -0.94 -34.13 25.57
N PRO A 387 -0.50 -35.04 26.47
CA PRO A 387 -0.60 -34.80 27.91
C PRO A 387 0.10 -33.48 28.25
N HIS A 388 -0.68 -32.53 28.78
CA HIS A 388 -0.18 -31.24 29.23
C HIS A 388 -0.69 -31.01 30.65
N ALA A 389 0.19 -30.57 31.56
CA ALA A 389 -0.27 -30.03 32.82
C ALA A 389 -1.00 -28.71 32.55
N LEU A 390 -2.01 -28.41 33.37
CA LEU A 390 -2.71 -27.14 33.27
C LEU A 390 -1.74 -26.01 33.62
N LEU A 391 -1.55 -25.07 32.69
CA LEU A 391 -0.88 -23.82 32.99
C LEU A 391 -1.75 -23.06 34.01
N GLY A 392 -1.21 -22.84 35.21
CA GLY A 392 -1.98 -22.29 36.33
C GLY A 392 -2.46 -20.87 36.02
N PRO A 393 -3.80 -20.60 35.96
CA PRO A 393 -4.32 -19.29 35.56
C PRO A 393 -3.74 -18.12 36.38
N TYR A 394 -3.63 -18.31 37.70
CA TYR A 394 -3.07 -17.31 38.61
C TYR A 394 -1.58 -17.08 38.42
N VAL A 395 -0.83 -18.15 38.12
CA VAL A 395 0.63 -18.08 37.91
C VAL A 395 0.92 -17.36 36.60
N LEU A 396 0.21 -17.74 35.53
CA LEU A 396 0.31 -17.05 34.24
C LEU A 396 -0.06 -15.59 34.38
N ARG A 397 -1.23 -15.26 34.97
CA ARG A 397 -1.66 -13.87 35.15
C ARG A 397 -0.63 -13.04 35.94
N ALA A 398 -0.09 -13.56 37.02
CA ALA A 398 0.94 -12.86 37.80
C ALA A 398 2.23 -12.63 36.98
N TYR A 399 2.61 -13.59 36.11
CA TYR A 399 3.72 -13.41 35.20
C TYR A 399 3.44 -12.33 34.14
N LEU A 400 2.22 -12.29 33.58
CA LEU A 400 1.82 -11.23 32.65
C LEU A 400 1.87 -9.84 33.32
N GLU A 401 1.33 -9.70 34.54
CA GLU A 401 1.38 -8.46 35.31
C GLU A 401 2.83 -8.01 35.59
N HIS A 402 3.74 -8.96 35.80
CA HIS A 402 5.16 -8.66 35.94
C HIS A 402 5.79 -8.18 34.62
N LEU A 403 5.52 -8.86 33.51
CA LEU A 403 6.02 -8.45 32.19
C LEU A 403 5.56 -7.04 31.83
N ASP A 404 4.28 -6.74 32.02
CA ASP A 404 3.72 -5.41 31.76
C ASP A 404 4.41 -4.34 32.64
N GLY A 405 4.60 -4.62 33.92
CA GLY A 405 5.30 -3.72 34.86
C GLY A 405 6.78 -3.45 34.53
N GLU A 406 7.45 -4.37 33.84
CA GLU A 406 8.86 -4.23 33.40
C GLU A 406 8.97 -3.64 31.98
N GLY A 407 7.87 -3.25 31.34
CA GLY A 407 7.86 -2.67 30.00
C GLY A 407 7.79 -3.69 28.86
N HIS A 408 7.51 -4.96 29.15
CA HIS A 408 7.29 -6.03 28.17
C HIS A 408 5.79 -6.21 27.86
N GLY A 409 5.05 -5.11 27.71
CA GLY A 409 3.60 -5.12 27.53
C GLY A 409 3.12 -5.90 26.29
N LEU A 410 3.89 -5.90 25.19
CA LEU A 410 3.57 -6.69 24.00
C LEU A 410 3.57 -8.19 24.29
N TYR A 411 4.58 -8.68 25.03
CA TYR A 411 4.64 -10.07 25.48
C TYR A 411 3.46 -10.39 26.41
N ALA A 412 3.20 -9.52 27.38
CA ALA A 412 2.09 -9.70 28.32
C ALA A 412 0.74 -9.81 27.61
N TRP A 413 0.49 -8.95 26.61
CA TRP A 413 -0.68 -8.98 25.75
C TRP A 413 -0.76 -10.29 24.96
N LEU A 414 0.29 -10.62 24.20
CA LEU A 414 0.30 -11.77 23.30
C LEU A 414 0.03 -13.08 24.04
N LEU A 415 0.73 -13.31 25.14
CA LEU A 415 0.58 -14.52 25.94
C LEU A 415 -0.82 -14.61 26.58
N GLY A 416 -1.39 -13.47 26.96
CA GLY A 416 -2.77 -13.39 27.45
C GLY A 416 -3.79 -13.75 26.38
N GLU A 417 -3.65 -13.21 25.16
CA GLU A 417 -4.54 -13.53 24.04
C GLU A 417 -4.39 -14.98 23.58
N MET A 418 -3.16 -15.49 23.47
CA MET A 418 -2.90 -16.89 23.13
C MET A 418 -3.58 -17.83 24.13
N ALA A 419 -3.44 -17.58 25.43
CA ALA A 419 -4.13 -18.37 26.46
C ALA A 419 -5.65 -18.28 26.33
N ALA A 420 -6.19 -17.10 25.99
CA ALA A 420 -7.63 -16.91 25.76
C ALA A 420 -8.15 -17.71 24.56
N THR A 421 -7.40 -17.81 23.45
CA THR A 421 -7.76 -18.69 22.31
C THR A 421 -7.87 -20.16 22.72
N CYS A 422 -7.19 -20.51 23.81
CA CYS A 422 -7.17 -21.84 24.42
C CYS A 422 -8.20 -22.01 25.56
N GLY A 423 -9.09 -21.04 25.77
CA GLY A 423 -10.14 -21.08 26.81
C GLY A 423 -9.64 -20.72 28.21
N LEU A 424 -8.45 -20.14 28.33
CA LEU A 424 -7.85 -19.68 29.58
C LEU A 424 -7.78 -18.15 29.59
N ASP A 425 -8.81 -17.49 30.11
CA ASP A 425 -8.84 -16.02 30.14
C ASP A 425 -8.03 -15.45 31.32
N VAL A 426 -6.82 -15.00 31.01
CA VAL A 426 -5.88 -14.36 31.93
C VAL A 426 -5.47 -12.96 31.45
N ARG A 427 -6.17 -12.44 30.44
CA ARG A 427 -5.81 -11.20 29.75
C ARG A 427 -5.72 -10.04 30.73
N LEU A 428 -4.74 -9.17 30.48
CA LEU A 428 -4.63 -7.88 31.13
C LEU A 428 -5.53 -6.87 30.44
N SER A 429 -5.89 -5.81 31.14
CA SER A 429 -6.64 -4.68 30.57
C SER A 429 -5.72 -3.78 29.76
N ILE A 430 -5.16 -4.29 28.66
CA ILE A 430 -4.32 -3.52 27.73
C ILE A 430 -5.23 -2.88 26.68
N PRO A 431 -5.13 -1.56 26.42
CA PRO A 431 -5.94 -0.91 25.40
C PRO A 431 -5.75 -1.54 24.01
N GLU A 432 -6.82 -1.51 23.22
CA GLU A 432 -6.72 -1.85 21.79
C GLU A 432 -5.73 -0.89 21.12
N ARG A 433 -4.78 -1.44 20.34
CA ARG A 433 -3.71 -0.69 19.66
C ARG A 433 -2.85 0.20 20.58
N ALA A 434 -2.56 -0.26 21.80
CA ALA A 434 -1.75 0.48 22.77
C ALA A 434 -0.38 0.94 22.26
N PHE A 435 0.17 0.32 21.21
CA PHE A 435 1.53 0.55 20.71
C PHE A 435 1.60 1.51 19.51
N ARG A 436 0.47 1.84 18.87
CA ARG A 436 0.42 2.61 17.60
C ARG A 436 1.13 3.95 17.67
N ASP A 437 0.91 4.67 18.77
CA ASP A 437 1.48 6.00 18.99
C ASP A 437 2.80 5.97 19.76
N ALA A 438 3.19 4.81 20.29
CA ALA A 438 4.37 4.64 21.14
C ALA A 438 5.60 4.29 20.32
N GLU A 439 5.54 3.19 19.55
CA GLU A 439 6.67 2.69 18.78
C GLU A 439 6.20 1.87 17.58
N ARG A 440 6.46 2.38 16.36
CA ARG A 440 5.98 1.77 15.11
C ARG A 440 6.39 0.30 14.96
N LEU A 441 7.60 -0.04 15.39
CA LEU A 441 8.10 -1.40 15.30
C LEU A 441 7.23 -2.36 16.14
N VAL A 442 6.94 -1.97 17.38
CA VAL A 442 6.12 -2.74 18.33
C VAL A 442 4.67 -2.84 17.85
N ASP A 443 4.12 -1.77 17.27
CA ASP A 443 2.78 -1.77 16.67
C ASP A 443 2.64 -2.74 15.49
N LEU A 444 3.67 -2.82 14.63
CA LEU A 444 3.64 -3.76 13.50
C LEU A 444 3.75 -5.21 13.96
N TYR A 445 4.55 -5.51 14.99
CA TYR A 445 4.54 -6.84 15.60
C TYR A 445 3.18 -7.15 16.25
N TRP A 446 2.56 -6.18 16.94
CA TRP A 446 1.21 -6.37 17.44
C TRP A 446 0.21 -6.74 16.33
N LEU A 447 0.29 -6.04 15.18
CA LEU A 447 -0.57 -6.27 14.02
C LEU A 447 -0.34 -7.63 13.35
N THR A 448 0.91 -8.08 13.20
CA THR A 448 1.21 -9.42 12.68
C THR A 448 0.74 -10.52 13.63
N HIS A 449 0.79 -10.28 14.94
CA HIS A 449 0.33 -11.23 15.94
C HIS A 449 -1.20 -11.36 16.02
N LEU A 450 -1.96 -10.34 15.59
CA LEU A 450 -3.41 -10.50 15.37
C LEU A 450 -3.69 -11.59 14.32
N TYR A 451 -2.93 -11.64 13.23
CA TYR A 451 -3.03 -12.72 12.25
C TYR A 451 -2.67 -14.07 12.87
N LEU A 452 -1.56 -14.15 13.60
CA LEU A 452 -1.16 -15.40 14.24
C LEU A 452 -2.25 -15.90 15.19
N LEU A 453 -2.87 -15.03 15.98
CA LEU A 453 -3.96 -15.40 16.88
C LEU A 453 -5.22 -15.84 16.13
N ASP A 454 -5.70 -15.06 15.16
CA ASP A 454 -6.91 -15.35 14.36
C ASP A 454 -6.77 -16.65 13.54
N THR A 455 -5.60 -16.86 12.93
CA THR A 455 -5.30 -18.05 12.12
C THR A 455 -4.93 -19.28 12.94
N ARG A 456 -4.96 -19.20 14.28
CA ARG A 456 -4.40 -20.22 15.19
C ARG A 456 -3.01 -20.65 14.77
N TYR A 457 -2.11 -19.67 14.67
CA TYR A 457 -0.72 -19.82 14.26
C TYR A 457 -0.61 -20.49 12.89
N LEU A 458 -1.23 -19.86 11.88
CA LEU A 458 -1.22 -20.26 10.47
C LEU A 458 -1.83 -21.64 10.17
N ARG A 459 -2.68 -22.15 11.07
CA ARG A 459 -3.40 -23.44 10.91
C ARG A 459 -4.73 -23.28 10.19
N LEU A 460 -5.32 -22.09 10.23
CA LEU A 460 -6.61 -21.76 9.65
C LEU A 460 -6.50 -20.50 8.79
N PRO A 461 -7.38 -20.32 7.78
CA PRO A 461 -7.47 -19.03 7.09
C PRO A 461 -7.92 -17.93 8.06
N PRO A 462 -7.57 -16.65 7.81
CA PRO A 462 -8.09 -15.53 8.58
C PRO A 462 -9.62 -15.52 8.57
N SER A 463 -10.22 -15.24 9.72
CA SER A 463 -11.67 -15.25 9.94
C SER A 463 -12.19 -13.97 10.57
N ASP A 464 -11.31 -13.14 11.15
CA ASP A 464 -11.69 -11.88 11.76
C ASP A 464 -12.23 -10.89 10.71
N PRO A 465 -13.38 -10.24 10.95
CA PRO A 465 -13.89 -9.19 10.05
C PRO A 465 -12.91 -8.03 9.80
N GLY A 466 -11.98 -7.77 10.74
CA GLY A 466 -10.94 -6.76 10.64
C GLY A 466 -9.71 -7.17 9.82
N ALA A 467 -9.60 -8.43 9.39
CA ALA A 467 -8.42 -8.92 8.67
C ALA A 467 -8.14 -8.15 7.36
N ALA A 468 -9.19 -7.66 6.67
CA ALA A 468 -9.01 -6.82 5.49
C ALA A 468 -8.31 -5.49 5.83
N ALA A 469 -8.75 -4.80 6.89
CA ALA A 469 -8.11 -3.57 7.37
C ALA A 469 -6.65 -3.81 7.81
N TRP A 470 -6.40 -4.91 8.54
CA TRP A 470 -5.04 -5.28 8.92
C TRP A 470 -4.16 -5.55 7.69
N THR A 471 -4.71 -6.18 6.65
CA THR A 471 -3.99 -6.41 5.37
C THR A 471 -3.54 -5.09 4.77
N GLU A 472 -4.45 -4.12 4.64
CA GLU A 472 -4.16 -2.83 4.03
C GLU A 472 -3.11 -2.03 4.81
N GLU A 473 -3.15 -2.09 6.14
CA GLU A 473 -2.12 -1.45 6.98
C GLU A 473 -0.75 -2.14 6.84
N LEU A 474 -0.68 -3.46 6.77
CA LEU A 474 0.58 -4.18 6.50
C LEU A 474 1.14 -3.86 5.09
N LEU A 475 0.26 -3.68 4.09
CA LEU A 475 0.66 -3.23 2.75
C LEU A 475 1.29 -1.83 2.81
N VAL A 476 0.65 -0.87 3.50
CA VAL A 476 1.19 0.50 3.69
C VAL A 476 2.48 0.51 4.51
N ALA A 477 2.64 -0.40 5.46
CA ALA A 477 3.87 -0.51 6.25
C ALA A 477 5.06 -1.08 5.45
N THR A 478 4.81 -1.79 4.35
CA THR A 478 5.82 -2.56 3.61
C THR A 478 7.03 -1.71 3.16
N PRO A 479 6.87 -0.52 2.54
CA PRO A 479 8.02 0.30 2.14
C PRO A 479 8.93 0.67 3.32
N TRP A 480 8.34 0.97 4.49
CA TRP A 480 9.11 1.27 5.69
C TRP A 480 9.87 0.05 6.21
N VAL A 481 9.23 -1.13 6.23
CA VAL A 481 9.90 -2.38 6.64
C VAL A 481 11.08 -2.71 5.73
N VAL A 482 10.92 -2.52 4.42
CA VAL A 482 12.01 -2.69 3.44
C VAL A 482 13.13 -1.68 3.67
N GLU A 483 12.81 -0.40 3.93
CA GLU A 483 13.80 0.64 4.23
C GLU A 483 14.59 0.33 5.52
N GLN A 484 13.92 -0.16 6.56
CA GLN A 484 14.59 -0.52 7.82
C GLN A 484 15.47 -1.78 7.70
N GLY A 485 15.23 -2.62 6.68
CA GLY A 485 15.93 -3.90 6.53
C GLY A 485 15.67 -4.89 7.67
N ASN A 486 14.55 -4.76 8.39
CA ASN A 486 14.19 -5.68 9.46
C ASN A 486 13.65 -7.00 8.86
N VAL A 487 14.53 -8.00 8.74
CA VAL A 487 14.22 -9.29 8.13
C VAL A 487 13.21 -10.12 8.93
N ASP A 488 13.17 -9.97 10.25
CA ASP A 488 12.25 -10.73 11.10
C ASP A 488 10.81 -10.24 10.88
N LEU A 489 10.58 -8.94 11.05
CA LEU A 489 9.30 -8.33 10.77
C LEU A 489 8.89 -8.48 9.29
N ALA A 490 9.84 -8.39 8.36
CA ALA A 490 9.57 -8.63 6.94
C ALA A 490 9.04 -10.06 6.68
N ALA A 491 9.57 -11.06 7.38
CA ALA A 491 9.10 -12.43 7.27
C ALA A 491 7.69 -12.60 7.85
N GLU A 492 7.40 -11.96 8.98
CA GLU A 492 6.05 -11.96 9.55
C GLU A 492 5.01 -11.31 8.65
N LEU A 493 5.28 -10.09 8.18
CA LEU A 493 4.44 -9.42 7.18
C LEU A 493 4.18 -10.35 5.99
N LEU A 494 5.23 -11.01 5.49
CA LEU A 494 5.14 -11.83 4.30
C LEU A 494 4.24 -13.05 4.50
N PHE A 495 4.32 -13.79 5.62
CA PHE A 495 3.41 -14.92 5.85
C PHE A 495 1.98 -14.46 6.19
N CYS A 496 1.80 -13.29 6.82
CA CYS A 496 0.48 -12.70 7.07
C CYS A 496 -0.21 -12.34 5.76
N LEU A 497 0.49 -11.66 4.86
CA LEU A 497 0.01 -11.36 3.51
C LEU A 497 -0.34 -12.65 2.74
N GLN A 498 0.49 -13.69 2.86
CA GLN A 498 0.21 -14.98 2.24
C GLN A 498 -1.06 -15.66 2.80
N CYS A 499 -1.38 -15.46 4.08
CA CYS A 499 -2.62 -15.95 4.70
C CYS A 499 -3.86 -15.14 4.28
N ALA A 500 -3.70 -13.82 4.09
CA ALA A 500 -4.72 -12.96 3.51
C ALA A 500 -4.94 -13.21 1.99
N GLY A 501 -4.12 -14.08 1.39
CA GLY A 501 -4.17 -14.44 -0.03
C GLY A 501 -3.39 -13.48 -0.93
N GLU A 502 -2.60 -12.56 -0.38
CA GLU A 502 -1.83 -11.54 -1.09
C GLU A 502 -0.48 -12.06 -1.66
N ALA A 503 -0.35 -13.37 -1.88
CA ALA A 503 0.87 -14.06 -2.30
C ALA A 503 1.33 -13.79 -3.75
N GLY A 504 0.81 -12.73 -4.39
CA GLY A 504 1.20 -12.31 -5.73
C GLY A 504 1.21 -10.79 -5.91
N GLY A 505 1.07 -10.03 -4.83
CA GLY A 505 1.08 -8.57 -4.84
C GLY A 505 2.49 -7.99 -4.89
N GLY A 506 2.60 -6.67 -5.08
CA GLY A 506 3.88 -5.98 -5.09
C GLY A 506 4.60 -6.04 -3.74
N ALA A 507 3.88 -5.84 -2.64
CA ALA A 507 4.41 -5.97 -1.28
C ALA A 507 5.04 -7.34 -1.01
N HIS A 508 4.33 -8.42 -1.39
CA HIS A 508 4.82 -9.78 -1.27
C HIS A 508 6.13 -9.98 -2.05
N ALA A 509 6.20 -9.48 -3.28
CA ALA A 509 7.39 -9.63 -4.13
C ALA A 509 8.63 -8.89 -3.56
N VAL A 510 8.47 -7.67 -3.04
CA VAL A 510 9.60 -6.90 -2.48
C VAL A 510 10.09 -7.47 -1.15
N LEU A 511 9.18 -7.90 -0.28
CA LEU A 511 9.54 -8.55 0.99
C LEU A 511 10.24 -9.89 0.74
N LEU A 512 9.75 -10.69 -0.21
CA LEU A 512 10.37 -11.96 -0.57
C LEU A 512 11.79 -11.76 -1.13
N SER A 513 11.99 -10.69 -1.90
CA SER A 513 13.31 -10.32 -2.44
C SER A 513 14.25 -9.88 -1.31
N LEU A 514 13.78 -9.04 -0.38
CA LEU A 514 14.54 -8.60 0.79
C LEU A 514 15.06 -9.79 1.59
N LEU A 515 14.19 -10.75 1.94
CA LEU A 515 14.60 -11.95 2.69
C LEU A 515 15.62 -12.79 1.91
N ALA A 516 15.41 -12.97 0.60
CA ALA A 516 16.32 -13.75 -0.23
C ALA A 516 17.71 -13.10 -0.36
N GLU A 517 17.79 -11.78 -0.36
CA GLU A 517 19.05 -11.02 -0.39
C GLU A 517 19.80 -11.08 0.94
N HIS A 518 19.08 -11.17 2.06
CA HIS A 518 19.65 -11.27 3.41
C HIS A 518 19.95 -12.69 3.88
N GLN A 519 19.49 -13.71 3.14
CA GLN A 519 19.78 -15.10 3.48
C GLN A 519 21.29 -15.39 3.36
N GLY A 520 21.89 -15.81 4.47
CA GLY A 520 23.28 -16.21 4.54
C GLY A 520 23.60 -17.44 3.66
N PRO A 521 24.90 -17.71 3.42
CA PRO A 521 25.32 -18.85 2.60
C PRO A 521 24.87 -20.20 3.16
N GLU A 522 24.79 -20.33 4.49
CA GLU A 522 24.31 -21.54 5.17
C GLU A 522 22.77 -21.62 5.25
N GLY A 523 22.09 -20.53 4.90
CA GLY A 523 20.63 -20.43 4.84
C GLY A 523 19.97 -19.68 5.99
N ASP A 524 20.74 -19.26 6.99
CA ASP A 524 20.28 -18.49 8.15
C ASP A 524 19.95 -17.04 7.80
N LEU A 525 19.09 -16.42 8.60
CA LEU A 525 18.83 -14.98 8.60
C LEU A 525 19.14 -14.40 9.98
N GLY A 526 20.41 -14.43 10.39
CA GLY A 526 20.86 -13.84 11.65
C GLY A 526 20.73 -14.79 12.84
N ASP A 527 19.52 -15.03 13.32
CA ASP A 527 19.24 -15.92 14.46
C ASP A 527 18.14 -16.95 14.18
N ALA A 528 17.83 -17.79 15.17
CA ALA A 528 16.86 -18.87 15.04
C ALA A 528 15.44 -18.36 14.76
N HIS A 529 15.01 -17.25 15.35
CA HIS A 529 13.66 -16.70 15.21
C HIS A 529 13.47 -16.11 13.81
N ALA A 530 14.40 -15.24 13.39
CA ALA A 530 14.37 -14.66 12.06
C ALA A 530 14.50 -15.75 10.96
N THR A 531 15.28 -16.80 11.20
CA THR A 531 15.37 -17.95 10.29
C THR A 531 14.07 -18.76 10.25
N ALA A 532 13.36 -18.89 11.38
CA ALA A 532 12.05 -19.55 11.46
C ALA A 532 10.98 -18.79 10.66
N GLY A 533 10.90 -17.47 10.85
CA GLY A 533 10.01 -16.59 10.08
C GLY A 533 10.29 -16.71 8.58
N ALA A 534 11.56 -16.63 8.19
CA ALA A 534 11.95 -16.76 6.79
C ALA A 534 11.61 -18.13 6.20
N LEU A 535 11.78 -19.22 6.96
CA LEU A 535 11.36 -20.56 6.54
C LEU A 535 9.86 -20.61 6.25
N LEU A 536 9.02 -20.06 7.14
CA LEU A 536 7.57 -19.99 6.94
C LEU A 536 7.22 -19.16 5.70
N ALA A 537 7.87 -18.01 5.53
CA ALA A 537 7.62 -17.10 4.43
C ALA A 537 8.04 -17.69 3.06
N PHE A 538 9.22 -18.31 2.97
CA PHE A 538 9.69 -18.96 1.74
C PHE A 538 8.84 -20.19 1.40
N SER A 539 8.53 -21.03 2.39
CA SER A 539 7.69 -22.22 2.18
C SER A 539 6.28 -21.83 1.79
N GLY A 540 5.75 -20.77 2.38
CA GLY A 540 4.44 -20.24 2.02
C GLY A 540 4.42 -19.68 0.60
N ALA A 541 5.47 -19.01 0.14
CA ALA A 541 5.59 -18.59 -1.26
C ALA A 541 5.69 -19.78 -2.22
N GLU A 542 6.48 -20.80 -1.89
CA GLU A 542 6.57 -22.06 -2.65
C GLU A 542 5.20 -22.75 -2.74
N GLU A 543 4.45 -22.80 -1.63
CA GLU A 543 3.13 -23.43 -1.56
C GLU A 543 2.16 -22.85 -2.60
N ARG A 544 2.01 -21.52 -2.62
CA ARG A 544 1.06 -20.86 -3.54
C ARG A 544 1.48 -20.96 -5.01
N GLN A 545 2.76 -21.20 -5.29
CA GLN A 545 3.26 -21.30 -6.66
C GLN A 545 3.24 -22.74 -7.21
N LEU A 546 3.58 -23.73 -6.38
CA LEU A 546 3.68 -25.14 -6.79
C LEU A 546 2.42 -25.96 -6.51
N PHE A 547 1.63 -25.55 -5.52
CA PHE A 547 0.43 -26.26 -5.08
C PHE A 547 -0.79 -25.30 -5.04
N PRO A 548 -1.15 -24.66 -6.18
CA PRO A 548 -2.28 -23.75 -6.21
C PRO A 548 -3.56 -24.49 -5.80
N ARG A 549 -4.29 -23.92 -4.84
CA ARG A 549 -5.57 -24.44 -4.33
C ARG A 549 -6.74 -24.11 -5.24
#